data_AF-A0A2M8NGV0-F1
#
_entry.id   AF-A0A2M8NGV0-F1
#
_cell.length_a   1.000
_cell.length_b   1.000
_cell.length_c   1.000
_cell.angle_alpha   90.00
_cell.angle_beta   90.00
_cell.angle_gamma   90.00
#
_symmetry.space_group_name_H-M   'P 1'
#
loop_
_entity.id
_entity.type
_entity.pdbx_description
1 polymer ?
#
loop_
_entity_poly.entity_id
_entity_poly.type
_entity_poly.pdbx_seq_one_letter_code
_entity_poly.pdbx_strand_id
1 'polypeptide(L)'
;SGVARALDGQSVLTAPLLAAAAQSAVDMAYKSVEKPVEGTILTVCRDMMQSVIDRYERQPDLIALLKRMVFAGRAALRRTPDLLPVLKKAGVVDSGGQGLVFIFEGMLRALCGRSVEINIEAPVVPTTWQDALVPDDDLGYGYDVQFLMRGARAPIEEVRKEISAMGWSALVVGDDSLIKVHVHVHDPGQPISYAISQGAHLDDVVVENMQHQYEQYVQTRLDQENETRHAAPNIAVITVANGKGLHRIFSDELGAAYVISGGQSMNPST
;
A
#
# COMPACT_ATOMS: atom_id res chain seq x y z
N SER A 1 11.98 0.65 4.94
CA SER A 1 13.39 0.80 5.40
C SER A 1 13.50 1.37 6.81
N GLY A 2 12.68 2.36 7.23
CA GLY A 2 12.81 3.01 8.56
C GLY A 2 12.86 2.07 9.76
N VAL A 3 11.82 1.23 9.96
CA VAL A 3 11.79 0.24 11.05
C VAL A 3 12.98 -0.72 11.00
N ALA A 4 13.25 -1.31 9.83
CA ALA A 4 14.33 -2.27 9.67
C ALA A 4 15.70 -1.70 10.05
N ARG A 5 15.98 -0.45 9.65
CA ARG A 5 17.22 0.25 10.00
C ARG A 5 17.35 0.49 11.51
N ALA A 6 16.26 0.87 12.18
CA ALA A 6 16.28 1.09 13.62
C ALA A 6 16.45 -0.20 14.43
N LEU A 7 16.05 -1.35 13.88
CA LEU A 7 16.15 -2.66 14.52
C LEU A 7 17.39 -3.46 14.08
N ASP A 8 18.28 -2.86 13.29
CA ASP A 8 19.43 -3.58 12.74
C ASP A 8 20.37 -4.09 13.85
N GLY A 9 20.79 -5.35 13.71
CA GLY A 9 21.60 -6.05 14.71
C GLY A 9 20.93 -6.33 16.06
N GLN A 10 19.64 -6.03 16.23
CA GLN A 10 18.92 -6.23 17.49
C GLN A 10 18.21 -7.58 17.53
N SER A 11 18.51 -8.39 18.54
CA SER A 11 17.84 -9.69 18.76
C SER A 11 16.59 -9.59 19.64
N VAL A 12 16.44 -8.50 20.40
CA VAL A 12 15.32 -8.28 21.33
C VAL A 12 14.75 -6.89 21.13
N LEU A 13 13.44 -6.82 20.89
CA LEU A 13 12.71 -5.55 20.85
C LEU A 13 12.43 -5.08 22.27
N THR A 14 12.74 -3.82 22.58
CA THR A 14 12.43 -3.16 23.86
C THR A 14 11.53 -1.95 23.62
N ALA A 15 10.90 -1.41 24.67
CA ALA A 15 10.06 -0.21 24.54
C ALA A 15 10.81 1.01 23.95
N PRO A 16 12.04 1.35 24.39
CA PRO A 16 12.82 2.41 23.75
C PRO A 16 13.16 2.11 22.29
N LEU A 17 13.50 0.86 21.97
CA LEU A 17 13.84 0.46 20.60
C LEU A 17 12.62 0.52 19.67
N LEU A 18 11.44 0.13 20.17
CA LEU A 18 10.17 0.29 19.44
C LEU A 18 9.88 1.78 19.18
N ALA A 19 10.11 2.66 20.15
CA ALA A 19 9.91 4.10 19.97
C ALA A 19 10.88 4.69 18.94
N ALA A 20 12.15 4.28 18.96
CA ALA A 20 13.14 4.67 17.95
C ALA A 20 12.75 4.19 16.54
N ALA A 21 12.29 2.93 16.43
CA ALA A 21 11.80 2.39 15.17
C ALA A 21 10.53 3.10 14.68
N ALA A 22 9.62 3.46 15.58
CA ALA A 22 8.42 4.23 15.29
C ALA A 22 8.76 5.62 14.74
N GLN A 23 9.70 6.34 15.37
CA GLN A 23 10.18 7.63 14.88
C GLN A 23 10.82 7.50 13.49
N SER A 24 11.72 6.53 13.31
CA SER A 24 12.38 6.30 12.03
C SER A 24 11.39 5.94 10.92
N ALA A 25 10.31 5.22 11.24
CA ALA A 25 9.25 4.91 10.29
C ALA A 25 8.52 6.16 9.80
N VAL A 26 8.13 7.06 10.72
CA VAL A 26 7.46 8.32 10.37
C VAL A 26 8.37 9.21 9.54
N ASP A 27 9.61 9.42 9.98
CA ASP A 27 10.55 10.29 9.29
C ASP A 27 10.82 9.81 7.86
N MET A 28 11.02 8.50 7.69
CA MET A 28 11.25 7.91 6.37
C MET A 28 10.00 7.99 5.48
N ALA A 29 8.82 7.71 6.03
CA ALA A 29 7.57 7.75 5.28
C ALA A 29 7.30 9.16 4.73
N TYR A 30 7.44 10.19 5.58
CA TYR A 30 7.22 11.57 5.16
C TYR A 30 8.33 12.10 4.26
N LYS A 31 9.61 11.73 4.47
CA LYS A 31 10.68 12.08 3.54
C LYS A 31 10.53 11.42 2.16
N SER A 32 9.95 10.22 2.13
CA SER A 32 9.83 9.47 0.88
C SER A 32 8.79 10.04 -0.09
N VAL A 33 7.83 10.82 0.42
CA VAL A 33 6.70 11.37 -0.33
C VAL A 33 6.87 12.89 -0.44
N GLU A 34 6.88 13.44 -1.66
CA GLU A 34 7.10 14.87 -1.87
C GLU A 34 5.98 15.74 -1.26
N LYS A 35 4.72 15.32 -1.45
CA LYS A 35 3.54 16.02 -0.93
C LYS A 35 2.68 15.07 -0.09
N PRO A 36 3.03 14.87 1.19
CA PRO A 36 2.23 14.07 2.11
C PRO A 36 0.79 14.61 2.19
N VAL A 37 -0.19 13.72 2.07
CA VAL A 37 -1.62 14.07 2.14
C VAL A 37 -2.21 13.58 3.44
N GLU A 38 -2.85 14.47 4.20
CA GLU A 38 -3.58 14.11 5.41
C GLU A 38 -4.89 13.36 5.08
N GLY A 39 -5.28 12.47 5.98
CA GLY A 39 -6.38 11.55 5.77
C GLY A 39 -5.97 10.28 5.01
N THR A 40 -4.68 10.06 4.78
CA THR A 40 -4.14 8.82 4.17
C THR A 40 -3.49 7.91 5.23
N ILE A 41 -2.92 6.79 4.78
CA ILE A 41 -2.05 5.92 5.58
C ILE A 41 -0.95 6.67 6.35
N LEU A 42 -0.49 7.82 5.84
CA LEU A 42 0.52 8.65 6.51
C LEU A 42 0.00 9.28 7.81
N THR A 43 -1.26 9.70 7.85
CA THR A 43 -1.92 10.19 9.06
C THR A 43 -2.06 9.07 10.07
N VAL A 44 -2.53 7.89 9.62
CA VAL A 44 -2.73 6.73 10.49
C VAL A 44 -1.40 6.25 11.07
N CYS A 45 -0.38 6.10 10.22
CA CYS A 45 0.97 5.71 10.63
C CYS A 45 1.54 6.69 11.67
N ARG A 46 1.51 8.00 11.39
CA ARG A 46 2.01 9.01 12.32
C ARG A 46 1.33 8.94 13.69
N ASP A 47 0.01 8.90 13.72
CA ASP A 47 -0.75 8.85 14.98
C ASP A 47 -0.47 7.57 15.78
N MET A 48 -0.34 6.43 15.08
CA MET A 48 0.06 5.15 15.69
C MET A 48 1.44 5.28 16.35
N MET A 49 2.44 5.73 15.59
CA MET A 49 3.82 5.83 16.05
C MET A 49 3.98 6.86 17.18
N GLN A 50 3.34 8.03 17.06
CA GLN A 50 3.37 9.07 18.10
C GLN A 50 2.81 8.56 19.43
N SER A 51 1.77 7.71 19.40
CA SER A 51 1.20 7.14 20.62
C SER A 51 2.18 6.24 21.39
N VAL A 52 3.18 5.68 20.72
CA VAL A 52 4.27 4.91 21.33
C VAL A 52 5.35 5.86 21.86
N ILE A 53 5.78 6.81 21.01
CA ILE A 53 6.82 7.80 21.33
C ILE A 53 6.46 8.60 22.59
N ASP A 54 5.19 8.98 22.76
CA ASP A 54 4.73 9.76 23.91
C ASP A 54 4.73 8.97 25.24
N ARG A 55 4.87 7.64 25.20
CA ARG A 55 4.54 6.79 26.34
C ARG A 55 5.61 5.78 26.74
N TYR A 56 6.57 5.46 25.86
CA TYR A 56 7.52 4.36 26.10
C TYR A 56 8.33 4.52 27.40
N GLU A 57 8.68 5.75 27.81
CA GLU A 57 9.46 5.99 29.04
C GLU A 57 8.70 5.59 30.32
N ARG A 58 7.38 5.70 30.30
CA ARG A 58 6.48 5.42 31.44
C ARG A 58 5.73 4.11 31.29
N GLN A 59 5.96 3.38 30.20
CA GLN A 59 5.31 2.11 29.91
C GLN A 59 6.32 1.16 29.24
N PRO A 60 7.04 0.34 30.03
CA PRO A 60 8.01 -0.61 29.49
C PRO A 60 7.36 -1.86 28.88
N ASP A 61 6.08 -2.12 29.14
CA ASP A 61 5.36 -3.27 28.57
C ASP A 61 5.04 -3.04 27.08
N LEU A 62 5.71 -3.81 26.22
CA LEU A 62 5.51 -3.78 24.76
C LEU A 62 4.09 -4.13 24.35
N ILE A 63 3.43 -5.09 25.00
CA ILE A 63 2.05 -5.46 24.67
C ILE A 63 1.12 -4.29 24.97
N ALA A 64 1.36 -3.57 26.06
CA ALA A 64 0.60 -2.37 26.39
C ALA A 64 0.84 -1.22 25.39
N LEU A 65 2.08 -1.02 24.94
CA LEU A 65 2.41 -0.04 23.90
C LEU A 65 1.76 -0.40 22.55
N LEU A 66 1.81 -1.67 22.15
CA LEU A 66 1.15 -2.17 20.93
C LEU A 66 -0.37 -2.00 20.98
N LYS A 67 -1.02 -2.29 22.12
CA LYS A 67 -2.45 -2.00 22.33
C LYS A 67 -2.77 -0.52 22.12
N ARG A 68 -1.94 0.37 22.68
CA ARG A 68 -2.11 1.82 22.52
C ARG A 68 -1.94 2.26 21.07
N MET A 69 -0.94 1.72 20.40
CA MET A 69 -0.66 1.97 18.99
C MET A 69 -1.84 1.56 18.09
N VAL A 70 -2.36 0.35 18.26
CA VAL A 70 -3.55 -0.12 17.51
C VAL A 70 -4.78 0.74 17.82
N PHE A 71 -4.98 1.13 19.07
CA PHE A 71 -6.09 2.02 19.46
C PHE A 71 -5.99 3.39 18.78
N ALA A 72 -4.80 3.99 18.78
CA ALA A 72 -4.53 5.26 18.10
C ALA A 72 -4.76 5.13 16.58
N GLY A 73 -4.30 4.04 15.96
CA GLY A 73 -4.53 3.77 14.53
C GLY A 73 -6.00 3.66 14.16
N ARG A 74 -6.80 2.94 14.96
CA ARG A 74 -8.26 2.87 14.75
C ARG A 74 -8.93 4.23 14.89
N ALA A 75 -8.48 5.06 15.83
CA ALA A 75 -9.01 6.42 16.01
C ALA A 75 -8.62 7.33 14.84
N ALA A 76 -7.37 7.27 14.39
CA ALA A 76 -6.89 8.02 13.23
C ALA A 76 -7.64 7.61 11.96
N LEU A 77 -7.81 6.31 11.74
CA LEU A 77 -8.53 5.75 10.59
C LEU A 77 -9.96 6.29 10.50
N ARG A 78 -10.70 6.34 11.61
CA ARG A 78 -12.06 6.90 11.66
C ARG A 78 -12.12 8.38 11.28
N ARG A 79 -11.03 9.13 11.49
CA ARG A 79 -10.95 10.56 11.14
C ARG A 79 -10.49 10.80 9.70
N THR A 80 -10.03 9.78 8.97
CA THR A 80 -9.58 9.94 7.59
C THR A 80 -10.61 10.60 6.66
N PRO A 81 -11.93 10.32 6.77
CA PRO A 81 -12.93 11.01 5.94
C PRO A 81 -13.10 12.49 6.30
N ASP A 82 -12.81 12.88 7.55
CA ASP A 82 -12.87 14.30 7.94
C ASP A 82 -11.68 15.10 7.40
N LEU A 83 -10.59 14.42 7.04
CA LEU A 83 -9.34 15.01 6.59
C LEU A 83 -9.20 15.01 5.06
N LEU A 84 -9.82 14.04 4.37
CA LEU A 84 -9.68 13.87 2.94
C LEU A 84 -11.06 13.82 2.24
N PRO A 85 -11.44 14.86 1.46
CA PRO A 85 -12.78 14.98 0.89
C PRO A 85 -13.24 13.80 0.02
N VAL A 86 -12.31 13.15 -0.72
CA VAL A 86 -12.66 12.00 -1.59
C VAL A 86 -13.17 10.82 -0.77
N LEU A 87 -12.58 10.58 0.40
CA LEU A 87 -13.02 9.53 1.34
C LEU A 87 -14.40 9.87 1.92
N LYS A 88 -14.61 11.14 2.27
CA LYS A 88 -15.92 11.63 2.75
C LYS A 88 -17.02 11.44 1.72
N LYS A 89 -16.76 11.80 0.47
CA LYS A 89 -17.71 11.65 -0.65
C LYS A 89 -18.05 10.18 -0.89
N ALA A 90 -17.06 9.30 -0.81
CA ALA A 90 -17.23 7.85 -0.98
C ALA A 90 -17.81 7.15 0.28
N GLY A 91 -17.88 7.82 1.43
CA GLY A 91 -18.37 7.23 2.68
C GLY A 91 -17.47 6.12 3.24
N VAL A 92 -16.19 6.11 2.87
CA VAL A 92 -15.20 5.08 3.27
C VAL A 92 -14.03 5.69 4.03
N VAL A 93 -13.26 4.86 4.73
CA VAL A 93 -11.98 5.23 5.34
C VAL A 93 -10.82 4.94 4.40
N ASP A 94 -9.64 5.46 4.71
CA ASP A 94 -8.43 5.16 3.95
C ASP A 94 -8.08 3.66 4.01
N SER A 95 -8.07 2.99 2.86
CA SER A 95 -7.82 1.54 2.78
C SER A 95 -6.39 1.17 3.17
N GLY A 96 -5.41 2.02 2.87
CA GLY A 96 -4.01 1.83 3.26
C GLY A 96 -3.84 1.89 4.79
N GLY A 97 -4.44 2.89 5.42
CA GLY A 97 -4.51 3.05 6.87
C GLY A 97 -5.23 1.89 7.54
N GLN A 98 -6.31 1.39 6.95
CA GLN A 98 -7.01 0.20 7.43
C GLN A 98 -6.12 -1.04 7.39
N GLY A 99 -5.43 -1.27 6.27
CA GLY A 99 -4.46 -2.36 6.13
C GLY A 99 -3.35 -2.28 7.18
N LEU A 100 -2.80 -1.09 7.42
CA LEU A 100 -1.78 -0.88 8.44
C LEU A 100 -2.28 -1.23 9.85
N VAL A 101 -3.49 -0.81 10.20
CA VAL A 101 -4.13 -1.15 11.49
C VAL A 101 -4.29 -2.67 11.63
N PHE A 102 -4.71 -3.37 10.57
CA PHE A 102 -4.86 -4.83 10.60
C PHE A 102 -3.53 -5.56 10.78
N ILE A 103 -2.45 -5.09 10.15
CA ILE A 103 -1.12 -5.67 10.34
C ILE A 103 -0.72 -5.63 11.83
N PHE A 104 -0.83 -4.47 12.46
CA PHE A 104 -0.47 -4.33 13.88
C PHE A 104 -1.46 -5.01 14.83
N GLU A 105 -2.74 -5.09 14.48
CA GLU A 105 -3.71 -5.90 15.22
C GLU A 105 -3.35 -7.39 15.17
N GLY A 106 -2.95 -7.90 14.01
CA GLY A 106 -2.46 -9.26 13.84
C GLY A 106 -1.23 -9.55 14.71
N MET A 107 -0.24 -8.64 14.69
CA MET A 107 0.95 -8.73 15.57
C MET A 107 0.56 -8.76 17.05
N LEU A 108 -0.33 -7.86 17.47
CA LEU A 108 -0.81 -7.80 18.85
C LEU A 108 -1.55 -9.09 19.26
N ARG A 109 -2.39 -9.64 18.38
CA ARG A 109 -3.09 -10.90 18.63
C ARG A 109 -2.11 -12.05 18.81
N ALA A 110 -1.13 -12.17 17.91
CA ALA A 110 -0.09 -13.20 17.99
C ALA A 110 0.69 -13.11 19.32
N LEU A 111 1.11 -11.90 19.72
CA LEU A 111 1.79 -11.67 21.00
C LEU A 111 0.92 -11.95 22.23
N CYS A 112 -0.40 -11.86 22.09
CA CYS A 112 -1.36 -12.23 23.14
C CYS A 112 -1.78 -13.71 23.09
N GLY A 113 -1.17 -14.53 22.23
CA GLY A 113 -1.53 -15.96 22.07
C GLY A 113 -2.91 -16.19 21.45
N ARG A 114 -3.47 -15.20 20.75
CA ARG A 114 -4.78 -15.30 20.07
C ARG A 114 -4.59 -15.66 18.60
N SER A 115 -5.49 -16.48 18.07
CA SER A 115 -5.57 -16.74 16.63
C SER A 115 -6.04 -15.50 15.87
N VAL A 116 -5.60 -15.38 14.62
CA VAL A 116 -6.15 -14.41 13.67
C VAL A 116 -7.46 -15.01 13.15
N GLU A 117 -8.57 -14.75 13.84
CA GLU A 117 -9.90 -15.05 13.31
C GLU A 117 -10.18 -14.10 12.15
N ILE A 118 -10.24 -14.66 10.93
CA ILE A 118 -10.62 -13.93 9.72
C ILE A 118 -12.14 -13.80 9.71
N ASN A 119 -12.67 -12.77 10.38
CA ASN A 119 -14.08 -12.46 10.28
C ASN A 119 -14.29 -11.52 9.08
N ILE A 120 -14.55 -12.09 7.90
CA ILE A 120 -14.82 -11.33 6.66
C ILE A 120 -16.26 -10.81 6.68
N GLU A 121 -16.62 -9.99 7.66
CA GLU A 121 -17.73 -9.06 7.50
C GLU A 121 -17.14 -7.76 6.97
N ALA A 122 -16.82 -7.75 5.67
CA ALA A 122 -16.59 -6.50 4.97
C ALA A 122 -17.95 -5.78 4.90
N PRO A 123 -18.08 -4.54 5.38
CA PRO A 123 -19.26 -3.75 5.09
C PRO A 123 -19.36 -3.62 3.56
N VAL A 124 -20.40 -4.20 2.98
CA VAL A 124 -20.79 -3.92 1.60
C VAL A 124 -21.28 -2.47 1.62
N VAL A 125 -20.42 -1.54 1.25
CA VAL A 125 -20.80 -0.13 1.08
C VAL A 125 -21.35 -0.02 -0.35
N PRO A 126 -22.66 0.18 -0.54
CA PRO A 126 -23.20 0.44 -1.86
C PRO A 126 -23.04 1.92 -2.14
N THR A 127 -22.17 2.36 -3.08
CA THR A 127 -22.44 3.41 -4.09
C THR A 127 -21.20 3.90 -4.87
N THR A 128 -21.39 4.06 -6.18
CA THR A 128 -20.70 5.00 -7.12
C THR A 128 -19.18 5.16 -7.00
N TRP A 129 -18.43 4.06 -6.89
CA TRP A 129 -16.96 4.08 -7.05
C TRP A 129 -16.52 4.52 -8.45
N GLN A 130 -17.38 4.32 -9.45
CA GLN A 130 -17.14 4.68 -10.85
C GLN A 130 -16.85 6.19 -11.01
N ASP A 131 -17.59 7.04 -10.32
CA ASP A 131 -17.42 8.50 -10.35
C ASP A 131 -16.18 9.00 -9.59
N ALA A 132 -15.64 8.18 -8.67
CA ALA A 132 -14.42 8.49 -7.92
C ALA A 132 -13.14 8.08 -8.65
N LEU A 133 -13.28 7.31 -9.74
CA LEU A 133 -12.20 6.79 -10.57
C LEU A 133 -12.31 7.33 -12.00
N VAL A 134 -12.77 8.56 -12.20
CA VAL A 134 -12.61 9.26 -13.47
C VAL A 134 -11.33 10.08 -13.35
N PRO A 135 -10.41 10.06 -14.33
CA PRO A 135 -9.20 10.86 -14.24
C PRO A 135 -9.58 12.35 -14.19
N ASP A 136 -8.93 13.10 -13.32
CA ASP A 136 -9.16 14.55 -13.18
C ASP A 136 -8.65 15.37 -14.38
N ASP A 137 -7.86 14.75 -15.28
CA ASP A 137 -7.23 15.37 -16.45
C ASP A 137 -7.74 14.74 -17.77
N ASP A 138 -7.96 15.58 -18.78
CA ASP A 138 -8.33 15.23 -20.15
C ASP A 138 -7.27 14.35 -20.86
N LEU A 139 -6.02 14.37 -20.40
CA LEU A 139 -4.93 13.51 -20.90
C LEU A 139 -5.01 12.06 -20.40
N GLY A 140 -5.95 11.73 -19.51
CA GLY A 140 -6.12 10.41 -18.94
C GLY A 140 -5.07 10.05 -17.88
N TYR A 141 -4.99 8.78 -17.49
CA TYR A 141 -4.15 8.36 -16.37
C TYR A 141 -2.65 8.31 -16.65
N GLY A 142 -2.20 8.37 -17.91
CA GLY A 142 -0.78 8.25 -18.25
C GLY A 142 -0.19 6.86 -17.93
N TYR A 143 1.08 6.86 -17.51
CA TYR A 143 1.86 5.66 -17.25
C TYR A 143 2.41 5.64 -15.82
N ASP A 144 2.42 4.47 -15.20
CA ASP A 144 3.24 4.21 -14.01
C ASP A 144 4.62 3.74 -14.47
N VAL A 145 5.66 4.44 -14.04
CA VAL A 145 7.05 4.10 -14.35
C VAL A 145 7.80 3.80 -13.06
N GLN A 146 8.29 2.56 -12.95
CA GLN A 146 9.08 2.09 -11.83
C GLN A 146 10.43 1.58 -12.32
N PHE A 147 11.51 1.90 -11.59
CA PHE A 147 12.84 1.35 -11.88
C PHE A 147 13.76 1.45 -10.68
N LEU A 148 14.84 0.66 -10.71
CA LEU A 148 15.99 0.81 -9.83
C LEU A 148 17.11 1.51 -10.60
N MET A 149 17.81 2.44 -9.96
CA MET A 149 18.96 3.14 -10.56
C MET A 149 20.17 3.13 -9.63
N ARG A 150 21.35 2.80 -10.18
CA ARG A 150 22.64 2.71 -9.47
C ARG A 150 23.68 3.60 -10.13
N GLY A 151 24.62 4.11 -9.33
CA GLY A 151 25.74 4.90 -9.85
C GLY A 151 25.34 6.25 -10.42
N ALA A 152 24.20 6.79 -9.99
CA ALA A 152 23.77 8.13 -10.35
C ALA A 152 24.78 9.17 -9.83
N ARG A 153 25.10 10.18 -10.65
CA ARG A 153 25.97 11.29 -10.23
C ARG A 153 25.27 12.25 -9.27
N ALA A 154 23.96 12.44 -9.43
CA ALA A 154 23.16 13.29 -8.57
C ALA A 154 22.88 12.60 -7.22
N PRO A 155 22.96 13.33 -6.10
CA PRO A 155 22.52 12.83 -4.80
C PRO A 155 21.00 12.56 -4.79
N ILE A 156 20.55 11.63 -3.95
CA ILE A 156 19.15 11.17 -3.94
C ILE A 156 18.12 12.31 -3.78
N GLU A 157 18.43 13.37 -3.05
CA GLU A 157 17.52 14.50 -2.85
C GLU A 157 17.32 15.32 -4.14
N GLU A 158 18.32 15.41 -5.00
CA GLU A 158 18.19 16.03 -6.32
C GLU A 158 17.39 15.15 -7.26
N VAL A 159 17.66 13.82 -7.26
CA VAL A 159 16.85 12.84 -8.00
C VAL A 159 15.39 12.92 -7.59
N ARG A 160 15.11 12.97 -6.28
CA ARG A 160 13.75 13.12 -5.73
C ARG A 160 13.08 14.37 -6.28
N LYS A 161 13.76 15.52 -6.24
CA LYS A 161 13.22 16.79 -6.72
C LYS A 161 12.90 16.77 -8.21
N GLU A 162 13.84 16.29 -9.04
CA GLU A 162 13.69 16.28 -10.48
C GLU A 162 12.59 15.30 -10.93
N ILE A 163 12.59 14.07 -10.41
CA ILE A 163 11.54 13.09 -10.71
C ILE A 163 10.16 13.60 -10.29
N SER A 164 10.05 14.23 -9.12
CA SER A 164 8.76 14.76 -8.66
C SER A 164 8.26 15.94 -9.50
N ALA A 165 9.17 16.68 -10.16
CA ALA A 165 8.80 17.74 -11.10
C ALA A 165 8.32 17.19 -12.47
N MET A 166 8.61 15.93 -12.79
CA MET A 166 8.22 15.31 -14.07
C MET A 166 6.78 14.78 -14.08
N GLY A 167 6.19 14.54 -12.91
CA GLY A 167 4.91 13.84 -12.81
C GLY A 167 4.20 14.03 -11.48
N TRP A 168 3.35 13.07 -11.14
CA TRP A 168 2.63 13.04 -9.87
C TRP A 168 2.81 11.68 -9.18
N SER A 169 2.39 11.62 -7.91
CA SER A 169 2.52 10.42 -7.08
C SER A 169 3.94 9.83 -7.04
N ALA A 170 4.96 10.69 -7.14
CA ALA A 170 6.35 10.27 -7.14
C ALA A 170 6.76 9.69 -5.78
N LEU A 171 7.44 8.55 -5.80
CA LEU A 171 8.09 7.92 -4.66
C LEU A 171 9.54 7.59 -5.05
N VAL A 172 10.48 8.24 -4.37
CA VAL A 172 11.92 8.02 -4.57
C VAL A 172 12.52 7.56 -3.25
N VAL A 173 13.01 6.33 -3.17
CA VAL A 173 13.48 5.74 -1.90
C VAL A 173 14.80 5.02 -2.09
N GLY A 174 15.58 4.90 -1.02
CA GLY A 174 16.90 4.27 -1.05
C GLY A 174 17.96 5.21 -0.50
N ASP A 175 19.16 5.09 -1.06
CA ASP A 175 20.32 5.92 -0.75
C ASP A 175 21.13 6.18 -2.04
N ASP A 176 22.27 6.85 -1.92
CA ASP A 176 23.11 7.22 -3.07
C ASP A 176 23.71 6.00 -3.81
N SER A 177 23.64 4.78 -3.25
CA SER A 177 24.10 3.55 -3.90
C SER A 177 23.04 2.88 -4.77
N LEU A 178 21.79 2.89 -4.32
CA LEU A 178 20.65 2.30 -4.98
C LEU A 178 19.39 3.11 -4.68
N ILE A 179 18.80 3.66 -5.74
CA ILE A 179 17.57 4.43 -5.68
C ILE A 179 16.47 3.64 -6.39
N LYS A 180 15.34 3.44 -5.73
CA LYS A 180 14.09 2.99 -6.34
C LYS A 180 13.23 4.21 -6.66
N VAL A 181 12.77 4.27 -7.90
CA VAL A 181 11.86 5.30 -8.40
C VAL A 181 10.53 4.67 -8.76
N HIS A 182 9.44 5.36 -8.43
CA HIS A 182 8.08 5.16 -8.91
C HIS A 182 7.53 6.55 -9.22
N VAL A 183 7.00 6.78 -10.41
CA VAL A 183 6.37 8.06 -10.77
C VAL A 183 5.29 7.86 -11.83
N HIS A 184 4.20 8.60 -11.69
CA HIS A 184 3.15 8.64 -12.71
C HIS A 184 3.42 9.81 -13.67
N VAL A 185 3.52 9.52 -14.97
CA VAL A 185 3.88 10.50 -16.01
C VAL A 185 3.08 10.25 -17.29
N HIS A 186 2.88 11.28 -18.10
CA HIS A 186 2.33 11.10 -19.45
C HIS A 186 3.37 10.58 -20.45
N ASP A 187 4.63 10.97 -20.28
CA ASP A 187 5.75 10.48 -21.10
C ASP A 187 6.66 9.58 -20.25
N PRO A 188 6.57 8.24 -20.37
CA PRO A 188 7.41 7.34 -19.60
C PRO A 188 8.89 7.41 -19.98
N GLY A 189 9.22 7.97 -21.16
CA GLY A 189 10.59 8.17 -21.59
C GLY A 189 11.32 9.25 -20.79
N GLN A 190 10.60 10.22 -20.21
CA GLN A 190 11.18 11.34 -19.47
C GLN A 190 11.96 10.89 -18.22
N PRO A 191 11.37 10.16 -17.26
CA PRO A 191 12.09 9.74 -16.04
C PRO A 191 13.22 8.73 -16.34
N ILE A 192 13.05 7.87 -17.35
CA ILE A 192 14.07 6.91 -17.79
C ILE A 192 15.27 7.64 -18.39
N SER A 193 15.01 8.59 -19.30
CA SER A 193 16.05 9.40 -19.93
C SER A 193 16.79 10.26 -18.93
N TYR A 194 16.08 10.82 -17.94
CA TYR A 194 16.69 11.54 -16.83
C TYR A 194 17.68 10.65 -16.07
N ALA A 195 17.28 9.45 -15.66
CA ALA A 195 18.16 8.57 -14.90
C ALA A 195 19.42 8.18 -15.71
N ILE A 196 19.28 7.91 -17.01
CA ILE A 196 20.42 7.67 -17.91
C ILE A 196 21.32 8.91 -18.01
N SER A 197 20.74 10.12 -18.07
CA SER A 197 21.52 11.37 -18.14
C SER A 197 22.38 11.59 -16.88
N GLN A 198 21.93 11.09 -15.73
CA GLN A 198 22.70 11.08 -14.48
C GLN A 198 23.84 10.07 -14.49
N GLY A 199 24.00 9.27 -15.55
CA GLY A 199 25.00 8.21 -15.65
C GLY A 199 24.60 6.93 -14.92
N ALA A 200 23.33 6.78 -14.56
CA ALA A 200 22.89 5.64 -13.79
C ALA A 200 22.69 4.40 -14.66
N HIS A 201 22.99 3.24 -14.08
CA HIS A 201 22.60 1.93 -14.61
C HIS A 201 21.21 1.59 -14.09
N LEU A 202 20.30 1.24 -15.00
CA LEU A 202 18.92 0.91 -14.68
C LEU A 202 18.71 -0.60 -14.57
N ASP A 203 18.08 -1.04 -13.49
CA ASP A 203 17.59 -2.39 -13.26
C ASP A 203 16.05 -2.36 -13.08
N ASP A 204 15.37 -3.49 -13.33
CA ASP A 204 13.93 -3.70 -13.05
C ASP A 204 13.01 -2.57 -13.57
N VAL A 205 13.20 -2.16 -14.83
CA VAL A 205 12.38 -1.11 -15.45
C VAL A 205 11.00 -1.67 -15.81
N VAL A 206 9.96 -1.07 -15.23
CA VAL A 206 8.56 -1.39 -15.45
C VAL A 206 7.85 -0.12 -15.94
N VAL A 207 7.08 -0.26 -17.02
CA VAL A 207 6.23 0.80 -17.57
C VAL A 207 4.84 0.22 -17.79
N GLU A 208 3.85 0.74 -17.07
CA GLU A 208 2.48 0.26 -17.11
C GLU A 208 1.53 1.36 -17.60
N ASN A 209 0.66 1.01 -18.54
CA ASN A 209 -0.39 1.92 -19.01
C ASN A 209 -1.56 1.88 -18.00
N MET A 210 -1.70 2.95 -17.23
CA MET A 210 -2.72 3.02 -16.17
C MET A 210 -4.14 3.16 -16.72
N GLN A 211 -4.31 3.72 -17.92
CA GLN A 211 -5.62 3.79 -18.57
C GLN A 211 -6.14 2.38 -18.90
N HIS A 212 -5.29 1.53 -19.46
CA HIS A 212 -5.66 0.14 -19.75
C HIS A 212 -5.89 -0.67 -18.46
N GLN A 213 -5.07 -0.47 -17.43
CA GLN A 213 -5.27 -1.09 -16.12
C GLN A 213 -6.62 -0.68 -15.51
N TYR A 214 -6.98 0.60 -15.60
CA TYR A 214 -8.27 1.11 -15.15
C TYR A 214 -9.43 0.44 -15.88
N GLU A 215 -9.40 0.39 -17.21
CA GLU A 215 -10.45 -0.24 -18.02
C GLU A 215 -10.61 -1.73 -17.67
N GLN A 216 -9.51 -2.44 -17.47
CA GLN A 216 -9.52 -3.84 -17.03
C GLN A 216 -10.10 -4.03 -15.62
N TYR A 217 -9.75 -3.14 -14.69
CA TYR A 217 -10.27 -3.18 -13.32
C TYR A 217 -11.77 -2.94 -13.26
N VAL A 218 -12.28 -1.94 -14.01
CA VAL A 218 -13.72 -1.67 -14.12
C VAL A 218 -14.44 -2.88 -14.69
N GLN A 219 -13.91 -3.46 -15.77
CA GLN A 219 -14.50 -4.64 -16.41
C GLN A 219 -14.54 -5.85 -15.47
N THR A 220 -13.44 -6.13 -14.76
CA THR A 220 -13.33 -7.25 -13.83
C THR A 220 -14.27 -7.10 -12.63
N ARG A 221 -14.44 -5.88 -12.11
CA ARG A 221 -15.37 -5.60 -11.01
C ARG A 221 -16.83 -5.82 -11.41
N LEU A 222 -17.22 -5.43 -12.62
CA LEU A 222 -18.55 -5.71 -13.16
C LEU A 222 -18.82 -7.21 -13.33
N ASP A 223 -17.79 -7.99 -13.68
CA ASP A 223 -17.90 -9.45 -13.75
C ASP A 223 -17.98 -10.09 -12.35
N GLN A 224 -17.22 -9.60 -11.36
CA GLN A 224 -17.18 -10.11 -9.97
C GLN A 224 -18.45 -9.86 -9.14
N GLU A 225 -19.21 -8.79 -9.42
CA GLU A 225 -20.50 -8.53 -8.75
C GLU A 225 -21.57 -9.62 -9.05
N ASN A 226 -21.29 -10.55 -9.97
CA ASN A 226 -22.15 -11.69 -10.29
C ASN A 226 -21.67 -13.05 -9.72
N GLU A 227 -20.60 -13.09 -8.92
CA GLU A 227 -20.01 -14.37 -8.48
C GLU A 227 -20.45 -14.82 -7.07
N THR A 228 -20.92 -16.06 -6.99
CA THR A 228 -21.31 -16.73 -5.74
C THR A 228 -20.10 -17.31 -4.99
N ARG A 229 -19.93 -16.92 -3.72
CA ARG A 229 -18.94 -17.51 -2.81
C ARG A 229 -19.44 -18.83 -2.23
N HIS A 230 -18.60 -19.86 -2.24
CA HIS A 230 -18.89 -21.14 -1.59
C HIS A 230 -18.23 -21.18 -0.21
N ALA A 231 -19.02 -21.45 0.84
CA ALA A 231 -18.50 -21.58 2.19
C ALA A 231 -17.75 -22.93 2.35
N ALA A 232 -16.49 -22.87 2.80
CA ALA A 232 -15.70 -24.06 3.12
C ALA A 232 -15.50 -24.18 4.63
N PRO A 233 -15.78 -25.34 5.28
CA PRO A 233 -15.88 -25.37 6.74
C PRO A 233 -14.55 -25.41 7.50
N ASN A 234 -13.38 -25.60 6.87
CA ASN A 234 -12.09 -25.67 7.59
C ASN A 234 -10.83 -25.38 6.73
N ILE A 235 -10.82 -25.79 5.46
CA ILE A 235 -9.74 -25.52 4.49
C ILE A 235 -10.39 -25.05 3.20
N ALA A 236 -9.94 -23.92 2.68
CA ALA A 236 -10.43 -23.33 1.43
C ALA A 236 -9.29 -23.34 0.39
N VAL A 237 -9.61 -23.75 -0.82
CA VAL A 237 -8.72 -23.58 -1.98
C VAL A 237 -9.15 -22.33 -2.71
N ILE A 238 -8.26 -21.34 -2.76
CA ILE A 238 -8.39 -20.16 -3.61
C ILE A 238 -7.47 -20.36 -4.80
N THR A 239 -7.98 -20.19 -6.01
CA THR A 239 -7.18 -20.35 -7.24
C THR A 239 -7.24 -19.10 -8.08
N VAL A 240 -6.20 -18.86 -8.87
CA VAL A 240 -6.15 -17.79 -9.86
C VAL A 240 -6.33 -18.42 -11.23
N ALA A 241 -7.33 -17.99 -11.99
CA ALA A 241 -7.60 -18.52 -13.32
C ALA A 241 -8.06 -17.40 -14.28
N ASN A 242 -7.82 -17.59 -15.57
CA ASN A 242 -8.24 -16.64 -16.60
C ASN A 242 -9.34 -17.25 -17.49
N GLY A 243 -10.41 -16.49 -17.70
CA GLY A 243 -11.53 -16.85 -18.56
C GLY A 243 -12.64 -17.64 -17.86
N LYS A 244 -13.88 -17.39 -18.31
CA LYS A 244 -15.13 -17.93 -17.72
C LYS A 244 -15.16 -19.47 -17.69
N GLY A 245 -14.51 -20.13 -18.66
CA GLY A 245 -14.43 -21.59 -18.72
C GLY A 245 -13.63 -22.21 -17.58
N LEU A 246 -12.39 -21.72 -17.35
CA LEU A 246 -11.55 -22.20 -16.25
C LEU A 246 -12.14 -21.82 -14.90
N HIS A 247 -12.72 -20.62 -14.79
CA HIS A 247 -13.42 -20.20 -13.58
C HIS A 247 -14.49 -21.21 -13.18
N ARG A 248 -15.32 -21.61 -14.16
CA ARG A 248 -16.39 -22.58 -13.93
C ARG A 248 -15.87 -23.94 -13.51
N ILE A 249 -14.83 -24.46 -14.17
CA ILE A 249 -14.23 -25.74 -13.79
C ILE A 249 -13.70 -25.70 -12.35
N PHE A 250 -12.97 -24.65 -11.98
CA PHE A 250 -12.39 -24.55 -10.64
C PHE A 250 -13.44 -24.38 -9.55
N SER A 251 -14.48 -23.58 -9.80
CA SER A 251 -15.56 -23.33 -8.84
C SER A 251 -16.58 -24.49 -8.78
N ASP A 252 -17.18 -24.84 -9.91
CA ASP A 252 -18.30 -25.79 -9.99
C ASP A 252 -17.84 -27.26 -9.89
N GLU A 253 -16.68 -27.61 -10.47
CA GLU A 253 -16.25 -29.01 -10.61
C GLU A 253 -15.17 -29.41 -9.60
N LEU A 254 -14.20 -28.52 -9.33
CA LEU A 254 -13.04 -28.81 -8.46
C LEU A 254 -13.18 -28.28 -7.03
N GLY A 255 -14.27 -27.58 -6.73
CA GLY A 255 -14.60 -27.14 -5.37
C GLY A 255 -13.68 -26.06 -4.80
N ALA A 256 -13.08 -25.23 -5.66
CA ALA A 256 -12.40 -24.02 -5.19
C ALA A 256 -13.41 -23.11 -4.50
N ALA A 257 -13.08 -22.66 -3.28
CA ALA A 257 -13.94 -21.79 -2.50
C ALA A 257 -14.12 -20.42 -3.16
N TYR A 258 -13.09 -19.98 -3.89
CA TYR A 258 -13.09 -18.76 -4.68
C TYR A 258 -12.08 -18.87 -5.83
N VAL A 259 -12.42 -18.30 -6.98
CA VAL A 259 -11.51 -18.18 -8.12
C VAL A 259 -11.27 -16.69 -8.35
N ILE A 260 -10.02 -16.26 -8.27
CA ILE A 260 -9.63 -14.89 -8.57
C ILE A 260 -9.31 -14.81 -10.06
N SER A 261 -9.88 -13.82 -10.74
CA SER A 261 -9.46 -13.50 -12.12
C SER A 261 -8.00 -13.04 -12.12
N GLY A 262 -7.13 -13.76 -12.81
CA GLY A 262 -5.70 -13.44 -12.88
C GLY A 262 -5.31 -12.42 -13.96
N GLY A 263 -6.28 -11.90 -14.73
CA GLY A 263 -5.97 -11.07 -15.90
C GLY A 263 -5.08 -11.78 -16.93
N GLN A 264 -4.51 -11.03 -17.87
CA GLN A 264 -3.60 -11.57 -18.90
C GLN A 264 -2.27 -12.07 -18.31
N SER A 265 -1.85 -11.55 -17.16
CA SER A 265 -0.56 -11.81 -16.52
C SER A 265 -0.58 -12.96 -15.49
N MET A 266 -1.76 -13.51 -15.18
CA MET A 266 -2.00 -14.40 -14.03
C MET A 266 -1.66 -13.76 -12.66
N ASN A 267 -1.53 -12.43 -12.62
CA ASN A 267 -1.28 -11.68 -11.41
C ASN A 267 -2.59 -11.01 -10.94
N PRO A 268 -3.21 -11.47 -9.83
CA PRO A 268 -4.47 -10.91 -9.36
C PRO A 268 -4.34 -9.47 -8.80
N SER A 269 -3.13 -8.90 -8.76
CA SER A 269 -2.88 -7.52 -8.36
C SER A 269 -2.80 -6.52 -9.52
N THR A 270 -2.94 -6.97 -10.77
CA THR A 270 -3.04 -6.12 -11.98
C THR A 270 -4.44 -6.22 -12.56
#